data_AF-Q12VJ5-F1
#
_entry.id   AF-Q12VJ5-F1
#
_cell.length_a   1.000
_cell.length_b   1.000
_cell.length_c   1.000
_cell.angle_alpha   90.00
_cell.angle_beta   90.00
_cell.angle_gamma   90.00
#
_symmetry.space_group_name_H-M   'P 1'
#
loop_
_entity.id
_entity.type
_entity.pdbx_description
1 polymer ?
#
loop_
_entity_poly.entity_id
_entity_poly.type
_entity_poly.pdbx_seq_one_letter_code
_entity_poly.pdbx_strand_id
1 'polypeptide(L)'
;MVPYHYLLIISCLIISIGASGCADIGNDVDELGDSISQARTDIQFLQWAANSTGIILDDYSNIKDAISERNTVLMEGSGRALKEDSEKALIELDSFSVSPSLKDIMAEYRDFLQQSYDLGDLVETNSQTLDLEALEKSLEMLNETSELLSEISELAEQTN
;
A
#
# COMPACT_ATOMS: atom_id res chain seq x y z
N MET A 1 -16.07 2.05 15.50
CA MET A 1 -16.30 3.49 15.76
C MET A 1 -15.34 4.21 14.83
N VAL A 2 -15.81 4.59 13.64
CA VAL A 2 -14.94 5.17 12.60
C VAL A 2 -14.43 6.52 13.11
N PRO A 3 -13.11 6.73 13.22
CA PRO A 3 -12.60 7.97 13.80
C PRO A 3 -12.89 9.15 12.86
N TYR A 4 -13.26 10.27 13.47
CA TYR A 4 -13.73 11.51 12.84
C TYR A 4 -12.77 12.11 11.79
N HIS A 5 -11.52 11.63 11.71
CA HIS A 5 -10.53 12.02 10.71
C HIS A 5 -10.93 11.57 9.30
N TYR A 6 -11.58 10.41 9.14
CA TYR A 6 -11.98 9.88 7.83
C TYR A 6 -13.13 10.67 7.19
N LEU A 7 -14.04 11.23 8.00
CA LEU A 7 -15.12 12.10 7.51
C LEU A 7 -14.60 13.46 6.98
N LEU A 8 -13.49 13.95 7.53
CA LEU A 8 -12.86 15.19 7.09
C LEU A 8 -12.18 15.03 5.72
N ILE A 9 -11.48 13.92 5.49
CA ILE A 9 -10.80 13.61 4.22
C ILE A 9 -11.81 13.49 3.08
N ILE A 10 -12.93 12.79 3.31
CA ILE A 10 -14.03 12.66 2.34
C ILE A 10 -14.67 14.03 2.04
N SER A 11 -14.76 14.93 3.03
CA SER A 11 -15.33 16.28 2.82
C SER A 11 -14.39 17.23 2.04
N CYS A 12 -13.08 17.06 2.16
CA CYS A 12 -12.09 17.88 1.45
C CYS A 12 -12.04 17.58 -0.05
N LEU A 13 -12.31 16.34 -0.45
CA LEU A 13 -12.32 15.89 -1.86
C LEU A 13 -13.47 16.50 -2.69
N ILE A 14 -14.56 16.93 -2.06
CA ILE A 14 -15.77 17.42 -2.76
C ILE A 14 -15.73 18.94 -3.00
N ILE A 15 -14.89 19.70 -2.28
CA ILE A 15 -14.93 21.18 -2.28
C ILE A 15 -14.03 21.80 -3.37
N SER A 16 -13.11 21.06 -3.99
CA SER A 16 -12.17 21.61 -4.98
C SER A 16 -12.75 21.85 -6.38
N ILE A 17 -13.99 21.45 -6.67
CA ILE A 17 -14.57 21.51 -8.04
C ILE A 17 -15.26 22.85 -8.38
N GLY A 18 -15.28 23.84 -7.48
CA GLY A 18 -15.93 25.10 -7.84
C GLY A 18 -15.56 26.32 -7.02
N ALA A 19 -14.52 27.04 -7.43
CA ALA A 19 -14.49 28.52 -7.44
C ALA A 19 -13.17 29.11 -7.99
N SER A 20 -13.13 29.39 -9.29
CA SER A 20 -12.46 30.57 -9.89
C SER A 20 -12.67 30.46 -11.41
N GLY A 21 -13.43 31.32 -12.09
CA GLY A 21 -13.22 32.76 -12.18
C GLY A 21 -12.37 33.03 -13.42
N CYS A 22 -13.02 33.38 -14.54
CA CYS A 22 -12.44 33.59 -15.87
C CYS A 22 -11.12 34.38 -15.89
N ALA A 23 -10.06 33.79 -16.45
CA ALA A 23 -9.06 34.48 -17.28
C ALA A 23 -8.12 33.47 -17.99
N ASP A 24 -7.95 33.67 -19.30
CA ASP A 24 -6.81 33.24 -20.14
C ASP A 24 -6.78 31.83 -20.77
N ILE A 25 -7.47 31.70 -21.91
CA ILE A 25 -7.61 30.50 -22.75
C ILE A 25 -6.27 29.99 -23.34
N GLY A 26 -5.16 30.73 -23.20
CA GLY A 26 -3.83 30.31 -23.66
C GLY A 26 -3.02 29.49 -22.64
N ASN A 27 -3.32 29.60 -21.34
CA ASN A 27 -2.59 28.93 -20.26
C ASN A 27 -3.32 27.67 -19.77
N ASP A 28 -4.63 27.61 -20.01
CA ASP A 28 -5.51 26.51 -19.60
C ASP A 28 -5.17 25.17 -20.27
N VAL A 29 -4.64 25.16 -21.50
CA VAL A 29 -4.39 23.90 -22.24
C VAL A 29 -3.15 23.17 -21.72
N ASP A 30 -2.10 23.90 -21.35
CA ASP A 30 -0.89 23.32 -20.76
C ASP A 30 -1.16 22.88 -19.30
N GLU A 31 -1.92 23.66 -18.54
CA GLU A 31 -2.34 23.33 -17.18
C GLU A 31 -3.30 22.11 -17.13
N LEU A 32 -4.17 21.96 -18.12
CA LEU A 32 -4.99 20.76 -18.32
C LEU A 32 -4.14 19.55 -18.72
N GLY A 33 -3.13 19.73 -19.57
CA GLY A 33 -2.21 18.68 -20.00
C GLY A 33 -1.40 18.10 -18.83
N ASP A 34 -0.86 18.97 -17.99
CA ASP A 34 -0.10 18.59 -16.80
C ASP A 34 -1.00 17.94 -15.74
N SER A 35 -2.22 18.45 -15.55
CA SER A 35 -3.20 17.85 -14.63
C SER A 35 -3.61 16.44 -15.05
N ILE A 36 -3.83 16.20 -16.34
CA ILE A 36 -4.16 14.87 -16.88
C ILE A 36 -2.95 13.92 -16.76
N SER A 37 -1.74 14.42 -17.00
CA SER A 37 -0.50 13.64 -16.83
C SER A 37 -0.33 13.21 -15.37
N GLN A 38 -0.52 14.12 -14.42
CA GLN A 38 -0.43 13.81 -12.99
C GLN A 38 -1.50 12.81 -12.55
N ALA A 39 -2.75 13.00 -12.98
CA ALA A 39 -3.84 12.07 -12.67
C ALA A 39 -3.55 10.65 -13.19
N ARG A 40 -2.90 10.51 -14.35
CA ARG A 40 -2.46 9.21 -14.86
C ARG A 40 -1.40 8.56 -13.97
N THR A 41 -0.39 9.31 -13.53
CA THR A 41 0.65 8.80 -12.62
C THR A 41 0.05 8.36 -11.29
N ASP A 42 -0.89 9.14 -10.76
CA ASP A 42 -1.61 8.82 -9.52
C ASP A 42 -2.41 7.52 -9.64
N ILE A 43 -3.13 7.31 -10.75
CA ILE A 43 -3.86 6.06 -11.02
C ILE A 43 -2.89 4.88 -11.15
N GLN A 44 -1.76 5.06 -11.85
CA GLN A 44 -0.74 4.02 -11.99
C GLN A 44 -0.15 3.61 -10.64
N PHE A 45 0.12 4.58 -9.76
CA PHE A 45 0.57 4.32 -8.40
C PHE A 45 -0.47 3.49 -7.63
N LEU A 46 -1.74 3.89 -7.64
CA LEU A 46 -2.79 3.18 -6.91
C LEU A 46 -2.99 1.74 -7.41
N GLN A 47 -3.00 1.54 -8.73
CA GLN A 47 -3.11 0.21 -9.34
C GLN A 47 -1.91 -0.67 -8.99
N TRP A 48 -0.70 -0.11 -9.05
CA TRP A 48 0.51 -0.82 -8.67
C TRP A 48 0.53 -1.17 -7.18
N ALA A 49 0.13 -0.24 -6.30
CA ALA A 49 0.07 -0.45 -4.86
C ALA A 49 -0.91 -1.56 -4.51
N ALA A 50 -2.08 -1.59 -5.14
CA ALA A 50 -3.06 -2.67 -4.97
C ALA A 50 -2.52 -4.04 -5.40
N ASN A 51 -1.90 -4.10 -6.59
CA ASN A 51 -1.33 -5.36 -7.10
C ASN A 51 -0.18 -5.87 -6.22
N SER A 52 0.73 -4.98 -5.81
CA SER A 52 1.85 -5.36 -4.94
C SER A 52 1.37 -5.75 -3.54
N THR A 53 0.32 -5.10 -3.00
CA THR A 53 -0.31 -5.54 -1.75
C THR A 53 -0.80 -6.98 -1.85
N GLY A 54 -1.41 -7.37 -2.97
CA GLY A 54 -1.84 -8.75 -3.19
C GLY A 54 -0.70 -9.77 -3.09
N ILE A 55 0.47 -9.46 -3.66
CA ILE A 55 1.66 -10.33 -3.58
C ILE A 55 2.14 -10.44 -2.12
N ILE A 56 2.24 -9.31 -1.42
CA ILE A 56 2.68 -9.28 -0.01
C ILE A 56 1.71 -10.06 0.89
N LEU A 57 0.40 -10.02 0.61
CA LEU A 57 -0.60 -10.80 1.33
C LEU A 57 -0.52 -12.29 1.07
N ASP A 58 -0.25 -12.69 -0.17
CA ASP A 58 0.00 -14.10 -0.50
C ASP A 58 1.22 -14.62 0.29
N ASP A 59 2.29 -13.83 0.41
CA ASP A 59 3.46 -14.18 1.21
C ASP A 59 3.14 -14.31 2.71
N TYR A 60 2.32 -13.41 3.27
CA TYR A 60 1.84 -13.55 4.64
C TYR A 60 1.02 -14.83 4.84
N SER A 61 0.15 -15.18 3.89
CA SER A 61 -0.62 -16.42 3.93
C SER A 61 0.31 -17.63 3.91
N ASN A 62 1.35 -17.61 3.07
CA ASN A 62 2.35 -18.70 3.00
C ASN A 62 3.11 -18.86 4.32
N ILE A 63 3.49 -17.76 4.99
CA ILE A 63 4.12 -17.79 6.32
C ILE A 63 3.14 -18.39 7.35
N LYS A 64 1.88 -17.97 7.34
CA LYS A 64 0.85 -18.47 8.25
C LYS A 64 0.61 -19.98 8.10
N ASP A 65 0.56 -20.47 6.85
CA ASP A 65 0.43 -21.89 6.56
C ASP A 65 1.66 -22.66 7.05
N ALA A 66 2.87 -22.14 6.80
CA ALA A 66 4.11 -22.74 7.27
C ALA A 66 4.21 -22.82 8.81
N ILE A 67 3.72 -21.80 9.52
CA ILE A 67 3.61 -21.79 10.99
C ILE A 67 2.63 -22.87 11.45
N SER A 68 1.46 -22.95 10.83
CA SER A 68 0.42 -23.93 11.17
C SER A 68 0.90 -25.37 11.00
N GLU A 69 1.73 -25.61 9.98
CA GLU A 69 2.39 -26.89 9.72
C GLU A 69 3.64 -27.14 10.59
N ARG A 70 4.09 -26.12 11.33
CA ARG A 70 5.37 -26.11 12.08
C ARG A 70 6.56 -26.48 11.18
N ASN A 71 6.50 -26.08 9.92
CA ASN A 71 7.50 -26.41 8.92
C ASN A 71 8.52 -25.27 8.80
N THR A 72 9.62 -25.37 9.53
CA THR A 72 10.63 -24.31 9.60
C THR A 72 11.32 -24.03 8.25
N VAL A 73 11.38 -25.03 7.35
CA VAL A 73 11.95 -24.85 6.01
C VAL A 73 11.00 -24.03 5.13
N LEU A 74 9.70 -24.30 5.20
CA LEU A 74 8.70 -23.46 4.53
C LEU A 74 8.67 -22.06 5.14
N MET A 75 8.76 -21.93 6.47
CA MET A 75 8.83 -20.62 7.13
C MET A 75 10.01 -19.81 6.62
N GLU A 76 11.22 -20.37 6.62
CA GLU A 76 12.42 -19.69 6.12
C GLU A 76 12.23 -19.26 4.65
N GLY A 77 11.70 -20.15 3.80
CA GLY A 77 11.43 -19.86 2.40
C GLY A 77 10.41 -18.74 2.19
N SER A 78 9.30 -18.76 2.93
CA SER A 78 8.24 -17.74 2.85
C SER A 78 8.66 -16.41 3.46
N GLY A 79 9.46 -16.42 4.53
CA GLY A 79 10.06 -15.20 5.09
C GLY A 79 11.01 -14.52 4.10
N ARG A 80 11.84 -15.31 3.40
CA ARG A 80 12.69 -14.81 2.32
C ARG A 80 11.87 -14.20 1.17
N ALA A 81 10.81 -14.87 0.74
CA ALA A 81 9.93 -14.35 -0.31
C ALA A 81 9.33 -12.99 0.06
N LEU A 82 8.72 -12.90 1.26
CA LEU A 82 8.15 -11.66 1.79
C LEU A 82 9.17 -10.52 1.80
N LYS A 83 10.39 -10.81 2.27
CA LYS A 83 11.49 -9.84 2.32
C LYS A 83 11.89 -9.35 0.93
N GLU A 84 12.11 -10.28 0.00
CA GLU A 84 12.53 -9.95 -1.37
C GLU A 84 11.46 -9.16 -2.13
N ASP A 85 10.20 -9.52 -1.99
CA ASP A 85 9.10 -8.85 -2.68
C ASP A 85 8.78 -7.48 -2.06
N SER A 86 8.90 -7.36 -0.73
CA SER A 86 8.85 -6.05 -0.05
C SER A 86 9.98 -5.13 -0.49
N GLU A 87 11.21 -5.64 -0.61
CA GLU A 87 12.36 -4.87 -1.08
C GLU A 87 12.16 -4.37 -2.52
N LYS A 88 11.71 -5.25 -3.43
CA LYS A 88 11.38 -4.86 -4.81
C LYS A 88 10.29 -3.79 -4.84
N ALA A 89 9.23 -3.96 -4.04
CA ALA A 89 8.14 -3.01 -3.98
C ALA A 89 8.59 -1.64 -3.44
N LEU A 90 9.47 -1.60 -2.43
CA LEU A 90 10.05 -0.34 -1.92
C LEU A 90 10.87 0.37 -3.00
N ILE A 91 11.67 -0.36 -3.77
CA ILE A 91 12.45 0.21 -4.88
C ILE A 91 11.53 0.79 -5.96
N GLU A 92 10.46 0.09 -6.31
CA GLU A 92 9.50 0.57 -7.32
C GLU A 92 8.66 1.74 -6.81
N LEU A 93 8.30 1.76 -5.52
CA LEU A 93 7.60 2.87 -4.87
C LEU A 93 8.34 4.20 -5.07
N ASP A 94 9.66 4.19 -4.93
CA ASP A 94 10.50 5.38 -5.08
C ASP A 94 10.55 5.93 -6.53
N SER A 95 10.04 5.17 -7.50
CA SER A 95 9.92 5.63 -8.90
C SER A 95 8.68 6.50 -9.15
N PHE A 96 7.68 6.47 -8.25
CA PHE A 96 6.46 7.23 -8.41
C PHE A 96 6.60 8.67 -7.90
N SER A 97 6.12 9.63 -8.71
CA SER A 97 5.95 11.03 -8.33
C SER A 97 4.47 11.37 -8.24
N VAL A 98 3.87 11.06 -7.09
CA VAL A 98 2.43 11.25 -6.85
C VAL A 98 2.07 12.70 -6.53
N SER A 99 0.81 13.07 -6.76
CA SER A 99 0.27 14.38 -6.41
C SER A 99 0.25 14.59 -4.89
N PRO A 100 0.13 15.85 -4.42
CA PRO A 100 0.04 16.15 -3.00
C PRO A 100 -1.06 15.38 -2.25
N SER A 101 -2.19 15.06 -2.91
CA SER A 101 -3.30 14.33 -2.29
C SER A 101 -3.00 12.87 -1.99
N LEU A 102 -2.00 12.26 -2.64
CA LEU A 102 -1.63 10.86 -2.42
C LEU A 102 -0.35 10.68 -1.62
N LYS A 103 0.30 11.77 -1.17
CA LYS A 103 1.57 11.69 -0.42
C LYS A 103 1.43 10.91 0.88
N ASP A 104 0.34 11.12 1.61
CA ASP A 104 0.09 10.43 2.88
C ASP A 104 -0.12 8.94 2.64
N ILE A 105 -0.90 8.57 1.61
CA ILE A 105 -1.12 7.17 1.20
C ILE A 105 0.20 6.51 0.78
N MET A 106 1.04 7.20 0.00
CA MET A 106 2.35 6.70 -0.39
C MET A 106 3.27 6.48 0.82
N ALA A 107 3.19 7.36 1.84
CA ALA A 107 3.96 7.22 3.07
C ALA A 107 3.47 6.02 3.91
N GLU A 108 2.16 5.88 4.11
CA GLU A 108 1.57 4.73 4.80
C GLU A 108 1.90 3.41 4.09
N TYR A 109 1.86 3.41 2.75
CA TYR A 109 2.23 2.23 1.97
C TYR A 109 3.72 1.88 2.11
N ARG A 110 4.61 2.89 2.16
CA ARG A 110 6.04 2.66 2.46
C ARG A 110 6.21 2.01 3.82
N ASP A 111 5.50 2.49 4.85
CA ASP A 111 5.58 1.95 6.19
C ASP A 111 5.07 0.50 6.26
N PHE A 112 4.02 0.17 5.51
CA PHE A 112 3.53 -1.20 5.34
C PHE A 112 4.59 -2.11 4.69
N LEU A 113 5.22 -1.67 3.59
CA LEU A 113 6.26 -2.44 2.93
C LEU A 113 7.50 -2.62 3.81
N GLN A 114 7.89 -1.61 4.59
CA GLN A 114 9.02 -1.72 5.51
C GLN A 114 8.74 -2.72 6.64
N GLN A 115 7.54 -2.68 7.23
CA GLN A 115 7.13 -3.67 8.25
C GLN A 115 7.10 -5.08 7.67
N SER A 116 6.68 -5.22 6.41
CA SER A 116 6.65 -6.50 5.68
C SER A 116 8.07 -7.03 5.46
N TYR A 117 9.00 -6.17 5.04
CA TYR A 117 10.42 -6.51 4.92
C TYR A 117 11.00 -7.00 6.24
N ASP A 118 10.79 -6.24 7.32
CA ASP A 118 11.36 -6.54 8.64
C ASP A 118 10.82 -7.87 9.18
N LEU A 119 9.54 -8.16 8.94
CA LEU A 119 8.91 -9.43 9.30
C LEU A 119 9.48 -10.60 8.47
N GLY A 120 9.65 -10.40 7.16
CA GLY A 120 10.28 -11.39 6.29
C GLY A 120 11.69 -11.75 6.75
N ASP A 121 12.51 -10.75 7.06
CA ASP A 121 13.88 -10.93 7.59
C ASP A 121 13.90 -11.66 8.95
N LEU A 122 12.97 -11.30 9.84
CA LEU A 122 12.80 -11.97 11.12
C LEU A 122 12.48 -13.47 10.93
N VAL A 123 11.51 -13.79 10.06
CA VAL A 123 11.08 -15.17 9.78
C VAL A 123 12.17 -15.96 9.09
N GLU A 124 12.84 -15.39 8.09
CA GLU A 124 13.98 -16.01 7.41
C GLU A 124 15.09 -16.37 8.42
N THR A 125 15.47 -15.42 9.27
CA THR A 125 16.63 -15.57 10.16
C THR A 125 16.33 -16.44 11.38
N ASN A 126 15.10 -16.43 11.89
CA ASN A 126 14.78 -16.98 13.21
C ASN A 126 13.75 -18.13 13.17
N SER A 127 13.48 -18.72 12.01
CA SER A 127 12.46 -19.77 11.81
C SER A 127 12.53 -20.93 12.82
N GLN A 128 13.72 -21.25 13.34
CA GLN A 128 13.94 -22.35 14.29
C GLN A 128 13.69 -21.98 15.76
N THR A 129 13.69 -20.69 16.08
CA THR A 129 13.66 -20.17 17.47
C THR A 129 12.50 -19.20 17.72
N LEU A 130 11.70 -18.93 16.68
CA LEU A 130 10.58 -18.00 16.74
C LEU A 130 9.50 -18.47 17.70
N ASP A 131 9.00 -17.53 18.49
CA ASP A 131 7.75 -17.70 19.20
C ASP A 131 6.59 -17.58 18.20
N LEU A 132 6.04 -18.73 17.82
CA LEU A 132 4.99 -18.82 16.81
C LEU A 132 3.71 -18.11 17.23
N GLU A 133 3.40 -18.02 18.53
CA GLU A 133 2.18 -17.38 19.04
C GLU A 133 2.27 -15.85 18.94
N ALA A 134 3.46 -15.29 19.19
CA ALA A 134 3.73 -13.87 18.97
C ALA A 134 3.73 -13.49 17.48
N LEU A 135 4.18 -14.41 16.63
CA LEU A 135 4.23 -14.24 15.17
C LEU A 135 2.83 -14.24 14.54
N GLU A 136 1.96 -15.18 14.93
CA GLU A 136 0.56 -15.23 14.48
C GLU A 136 -0.19 -13.93 14.78
N LYS A 137 -0.01 -13.37 15.98
CA LYS A 137 -0.64 -12.09 16.36
C LYS A 137 -0.15 -10.92 15.52
N SER A 138 1.13 -10.92 15.14
CA SER A 138 1.72 -9.88 14.30
C SER A 138 1.16 -9.94 12.87
N LEU A 139 0.97 -11.15 12.34
CA LEU A 139 0.35 -11.38 11.03
C LEU A 139 -1.12 -10.93 10.99
N GLU A 140 -1.87 -11.14 12.07
CA GLU A 140 -3.29 -10.75 12.15
C GLU A 140 -3.46 -9.22 12.07
N MET A 141 -2.62 -8.44 12.77
CA MET A 141 -2.66 -6.96 12.70
C MET A 141 -2.26 -6.41 11.33
N LEU A 142 -1.35 -7.08 10.63
CA LEU A 142 -0.92 -6.68 9.28
C LEU A 142 -2.01 -6.98 8.23
N ASN A 143 -2.75 -8.07 8.39
CA ASN A 143 -3.90 -8.39 7.55
C ASN A 143 -5.05 -7.37 7.71
N GLU A 144 -5.30 -6.88 8.94
CA GLU A 144 -6.26 -5.78 9.15
C GLU A 144 -5.84 -4.48 8.44
N THR A 145 -4.53 -4.23 8.36
CA THR A 145 -3.97 -3.05 7.68
C THR A 145 -4.11 -3.14 6.16
N SER A 146 -4.10 -4.35 5.60
CA SER A 146 -4.26 -4.56 4.15
C SER A 146 -5.71 -4.48 3.66
N GLU A 147 -6.68 -4.87 4.49
CA GLU A 147 -8.10 -4.70 4.15
C GLU A 147 -8.41 -3.21 3.89
N LEU A 148 -7.78 -2.31 4.66
CA LEU A 148 -7.88 -0.86 4.47
C LEU A 148 -7.26 -0.38 3.14
N LEU A 149 -6.16 -1.00 2.70
CA LEU A 149 -5.52 -0.67 1.41
C LEU A 149 -6.34 -1.18 0.21
N SER A 150 -7.01 -2.32 0.35
CA SER A 150 -7.91 -2.86 -0.67
C SER A 150 -9.16 -1.98 -0.85
N GLU A 151 -9.71 -1.40 0.23
CA GLU A 151 -10.81 -0.44 0.15
C GLU A 151 -10.43 0.86 -0.60
N ILE A 152 -9.17 1.31 -0.46
CA ILE A 152 -8.64 2.46 -1.21
C ILE A 152 -8.56 2.15 -2.72
N SER A 153 -8.24 0.91 -3.09
CA SER A 153 -8.22 0.46 -4.50
C SER A 153 -9.62 0.43 -5.12
N GLU A 154 -10.63 -0.09 -4.40
CA GLU A 154 -12.01 -0.12 -4.90
C GLU A 154 -12.58 1.29 -5.15
N LEU A 155 -12.20 2.26 -4.32
CA LEU A 155 -12.58 3.67 -4.52
C LEU A 155 -11.91 4.29 -5.76
N ALA A 156 -10.68 3.89 -6.10
CA ALA A 156 -10.00 4.32 -7.31
C ALA A 156 -10.67 3.77 -8.58
N GLU A 157 -11.23 2.56 -8.53
CA GLU A 157 -11.94 1.94 -9.66
C GLU A 157 -13.34 2.53 -9.89
N GLN A 158 -14.03 2.99 -8.83
CA GLN A 158 -15.37 3.57 -8.93
C GLN A 158 -15.41 5.02 -9.44
N THR A 159 -14.24 5.65 -9.62
CA THR A 159 -14.13 7.05 -10.11
C THR A 159 -14.01 7.13 -11.65
N ASN A 160 -14.30 6.02 -12.36
CA ASN A 160 -14.28 5.92 -13.83
C ASN A 160 -15.69 6.03 -14.44
#